data_AF-A0A183HFH6-F1
#
_entry.id   AF-A0A183HFH6-F1
#
_cell.length_a   1.000
_cell.length_b   1.000
_cell.length_c   1.000
_cell.angle_alpha   90.00
_cell.angle_beta   90.00
_cell.angle_gamma   90.00
#
_symmetry.space_group_name_H-M   'P 1'
#
loop_
_entity.id
_entity.type
_entity.pdbx_description
1 polymer ?
#
loop_
_entity_poly.entity_id
_entity_poly.type
_entity_poly.pdbx_seq_one_letter_code
_entity_poly.pdbx_strand_id
1 'polypeptide(L)'
;MQILEQLAFINNLEVIPLVQTFGHMEFVLKHAEYSVYREDIMNHDTICPSNEGSWHLITKMLTQVRIMHPNAKRIHIGADEAYTIAKYAKKTLGFTEVLAWNDMFGDIDVNLLNEYKMGELVVPVIWGYAVNVTKPDYFPKDMFERYSQAFPKMIFASAFKGANGQNEFFCYIRRYLANQQS
;
A
#
# COMPACT_ATOMS: atom_id res chain seq x y z
N MET A 1 13.50 -15.98 15.79
CA MET A 1 12.70 -15.92 14.54
C MET A 1 11.24 -16.03 14.92
N GLN A 2 10.37 -15.13 14.43
CA GLN A 2 8.95 -15.17 14.80
C GLN A 2 8.27 -16.40 14.18
N ILE A 3 7.28 -16.99 14.85
CA ILE A 3 6.62 -18.26 14.42
C ILE A 3 6.13 -18.18 12.98
N LEU A 4 5.52 -17.06 12.57
CA LEU A 4 5.02 -16.88 11.20
C LEU A 4 6.13 -16.83 10.15
N GLU A 5 7.26 -16.20 10.44
CA GLU A 5 8.41 -16.17 9.52
C GLU A 5 9.01 -17.56 9.36
N GLN A 6 9.06 -18.34 10.44
CA GLN A 6 9.53 -19.72 10.39
C GLN A 6 8.57 -20.59 9.59
N LEU A 7 7.26 -20.47 9.81
CA LEU A 7 6.25 -21.18 9.03
C LEU A 7 6.33 -20.81 7.55
N ALA A 8 6.50 -19.53 7.23
CA ALA A 8 6.65 -19.09 5.85
C ALA A 8 7.90 -19.71 5.23
N PHE A 9 9.03 -19.64 5.92
CA PHE A 9 10.31 -20.19 5.45
C PHE A 9 10.23 -21.70 5.14
N ILE A 10 9.72 -22.52 6.07
CA ILE A 10 9.66 -23.98 5.87
C ILE A 10 8.67 -24.38 4.77
N ASN A 11 7.71 -23.52 4.44
CA ASN A 11 6.73 -23.75 3.37
C ASN A 11 7.08 -23.03 2.06
N ASN A 12 8.28 -22.45 1.94
CA ASN A 12 8.71 -21.68 0.77
C ASN A 12 7.77 -20.51 0.42
N LEU A 13 7.24 -19.87 1.47
CA LEU A 13 6.39 -18.68 1.40
C LEU A 13 7.17 -17.43 1.82
N GLU A 14 6.74 -16.27 1.33
CA GLU A 14 7.29 -14.97 1.72
C GLU A 14 6.33 -14.23 2.65
N VAL A 15 6.89 -13.62 3.72
CA VAL A 15 6.17 -12.64 4.53
C VAL A 15 6.41 -11.25 3.95
N ILE A 16 5.33 -10.56 3.59
CA ILE A 16 5.36 -9.18 3.10
C ILE A 16 4.70 -8.29 4.17
N PRO A 17 5.46 -7.52 4.95
CA PRO A 17 4.87 -6.58 5.89
C PRO A 17 4.12 -5.48 5.14
N LEU A 18 2.93 -5.12 5.66
CA LEU A 18 2.16 -3.97 5.21
C LEU A 18 2.19 -2.91 6.31
N VAL A 19 2.61 -1.70 5.96
CA VAL A 19 2.61 -0.53 6.83
C VAL A 19 1.78 0.54 6.13
N GLN A 20 0.78 1.08 6.83
CA GLN A 20 0.09 2.27 6.33
C GLN A 20 0.96 3.50 6.58
N THR A 21 1.09 4.34 5.56
CA THR A 21 1.91 5.55 5.64
C THR A 21 1.16 6.83 5.28
N PHE A 22 -0.16 6.76 5.13
CA PHE A 22 -0.98 7.92 4.84
C PHE A 22 -2.36 7.85 5.49
N GLY A 23 -3.32 7.19 4.83
CA GLY A 23 -4.65 6.88 5.36
C GLY A 23 -4.67 5.59 6.18
N HIS A 24 -5.79 5.33 6.86
CA HIS A 24 -5.96 4.20 7.79
C HIS A 24 -4.95 4.19 8.95
N MET A 25 -4.63 5.38 9.46
CA MET A 25 -3.66 5.64 10.52
C MET A 25 -4.32 5.82 11.90
N GLU A 26 -5.59 5.42 12.07
CA GLU A 26 -6.35 5.56 13.31
C GLU A 26 -5.66 4.92 14.50
N PHE A 27 -4.92 3.84 14.28
CA PHE A 27 -4.22 3.13 15.34
C PHE A 27 -3.15 4.02 16.02
N VAL A 28 -2.53 4.95 15.30
CA VAL A 28 -1.47 5.83 15.81
C VAL A 28 -1.98 7.25 16.05
N LEU A 29 -2.76 7.81 15.12
CA LEU A 29 -3.22 9.21 15.19
C LEU A 29 -4.31 9.45 16.23
N LYS A 30 -4.94 8.40 16.80
CA LYS A 30 -5.85 8.55 17.95
C LYS A 30 -5.15 9.03 19.22
N HIS A 31 -3.84 8.86 19.33
CA HIS A 31 -3.07 9.23 20.52
C HIS A 31 -2.74 10.73 20.50
N ALA A 32 -2.86 11.39 21.66
CA ALA A 32 -2.64 12.83 21.79
C ALA A 32 -1.22 13.29 21.37
N GLU A 33 -0.22 12.43 21.52
CA GLU A 33 1.16 12.69 21.08
C GLU A 33 1.26 12.86 19.56
N TYR A 34 0.46 12.12 18.79
CA TYR A 34 0.52 12.09 17.32
C TYR A 34 -0.63 12.84 16.66
N SER A 35 -1.57 13.43 17.43
CA SER A 35 -2.73 14.12 16.87
C SER A 35 -2.38 15.38 16.09
N VAL A 36 -1.23 16.00 16.39
CA VAL A 36 -0.70 17.16 15.66
C VAL A 36 -0.29 16.81 14.22
N TYR A 37 -0.13 15.52 13.91
CA TYR A 37 0.21 15.03 12.58
C TYR A 37 -1.01 14.66 11.75
N ARG A 38 -2.24 14.89 12.22
CA ARG A 38 -3.44 14.63 11.41
C ARG A 38 -3.59 15.63 10.28
N GLU A 39 -4.08 15.18 9.13
CA GLU A 39 -4.45 16.08 8.02
C GLU A 39 -5.64 16.97 8.40
N ASP A 40 -6.67 16.36 9.00
CA ASP A 40 -7.80 17.05 9.61
C ASP A 40 -7.74 16.85 11.12
N ILE A 41 -7.70 17.94 11.89
CA ILE A 41 -7.60 17.88 13.34
C ILE A 41 -8.72 17.04 14.01
N MET A 42 -9.90 16.99 13.38
CA MET A 42 -11.08 16.28 13.88
C MET A 42 -11.08 14.80 13.50
N ASN A 43 -10.35 14.40 12.45
CA ASN A 43 -10.33 13.03 11.94
C ASN A 43 -8.95 12.39 12.15
N HIS A 44 -8.92 11.15 12.63
CA HIS A 44 -7.68 10.46 12.99
C HIS A 44 -7.29 9.38 11.99
N ASP A 45 -7.86 9.36 10.80
CA ASP A 45 -7.62 8.36 9.75
C ASP A 45 -6.43 8.71 8.86
N THR A 46 -6.16 10.00 8.64
CA THR A 46 -5.16 10.45 7.66
C THR A 46 -4.11 11.35 8.28
N ILE A 47 -2.85 11.08 7.95
CA ILE A 47 -1.69 11.88 8.38
C ILE A 47 -1.46 13.06 7.43
N CYS A 48 -1.09 14.22 7.95
CA CYS A 48 -0.74 15.40 7.17
C CYS A 48 0.63 15.21 6.51
N PRO A 49 0.73 15.16 5.17
CA PRO A 49 1.99 14.93 4.47
C PRO A 49 2.95 16.13 4.60
N SER A 50 2.40 17.34 4.72
CA SER A 50 3.17 18.59 4.80
C SER A 50 3.79 18.86 6.18
N ASN A 51 3.46 18.06 7.20
CA ASN A 51 4.03 18.22 8.53
C ASN A 51 5.32 17.39 8.66
N GLU A 52 6.46 18.02 8.94
CA GLU A 52 7.75 17.34 9.05
C GLU A 52 7.77 16.21 10.10
N GLY A 53 6.98 16.34 11.17
CA GLY A 53 6.87 15.29 12.18
C GLY A 53 6.16 14.02 11.68
N SER A 54 5.31 14.14 10.66
CA SER A 54 4.70 12.99 9.97
C SER A 54 5.77 12.12 9.31
N TRP A 55 6.74 12.74 8.64
CA TRP A 55 7.87 12.03 8.04
C TRP A 55 8.69 11.27 9.09
N HIS A 56 8.97 11.89 10.23
CA HIS A 56 9.67 11.23 11.33
C HIS A 56 8.89 10.01 11.86
N LEU A 57 7.58 10.15 12.05
CA LEU A 57 6.72 9.05 12.49
C LEU A 57 6.74 7.89 11.48
N ILE A 58 6.49 8.18 10.20
CA ILE A 58 6.44 7.17 9.14
C ILE A 58 7.78 6.43 9.00
N THR A 59 8.89 7.16 8.90
CA THR A 59 10.21 6.56 8.75
C THR A 59 10.61 5.72 9.97
N LYS A 60 10.22 6.14 11.19
CA LYS A 60 10.42 5.35 12.41
C LYS A 60 9.64 4.04 12.38
N MET A 61 8.37 4.05 11.97
CA MET A 61 7.56 2.83 11.81
C MET A 61 8.19 1.87 10.77
N LEU A 62 8.56 2.38 9.60
CA LEU A 62 9.19 1.57 8.55
C LEU A 62 10.54 0.99 8.99
N THR A 63 11.33 1.77 9.74
CA THR A 63 12.62 1.31 10.28
C THR A 63 12.42 0.19 11.31
N GLN A 64 11.44 0.31 12.20
CA GLN A 64 11.09 -0.76 13.14
C GLN A 64 10.68 -2.04 12.41
N VAL A 65 9.83 -1.94 11.39
CA VAL A 65 9.41 -3.07 10.57
C VAL A 65 10.61 -3.72 9.87
N ARG A 66 11.54 -2.93 9.33
CA ARG A 66 12.77 -3.46 8.72
C ARG A 66 13.65 -4.21 9.72
N ILE A 67 13.80 -3.69 10.94
CA ILE A 67 14.56 -4.35 12.02
C ILE A 67 13.91 -5.68 12.40
N MET A 68 12.58 -5.72 12.49
CA MET A 68 11.84 -6.92 12.87
C MET A 68 11.75 -7.96 11.75
N HIS A 69 11.83 -7.54 10.50
CA HIS A 69 11.74 -8.39 9.31
C HIS A 69 12.99 -8.25 8.41
N PRO A 70 14.20 -8.61 8.90
CA PRO A 70 15.45 -8.37 8.19
C PRO A 70 15.55 -9.15 6.86
N ASN A 71 14.81 -10.24 6.73
CA ASN A 71 14.81 -11.10 5.55
C ASN A 71 13.68 -10.77 4.55
N ALA A 72 12.76 -9.88 4.91
CA ALA A 72 11.69 -9.47 4.00
C ALA A 72 12.31 -8.76 2.79
N LYS A 73 11.96 -9.24 1.60
CA LYS A 73 12.42 -8.67 0.32
C LYS A 73 11.51 -7.52 -0.09
N ARG A 74 10.21 -7.68 0.16
CA ARG A 74 9.17 -6.73 -0.24
C ARG A 74 8.51 -6.09 0.97
N ILE A 75 8.01 -4.88 0.79
CA ILE A 75 7.18 -4.17 1.77
C ILE A 75 6.01 -3.53 1.04
N HIS A 76 4.83 -3.53 1.64
CA HIS A 76 3.67 -2.80 1.16
C HIS A 76 3.49 -1.52 1.97
N ILE A 77 3.54 -0.35 1.34
CA ILE A 77 3.51 0.96 2.05
C ILE A 77 2.12 1.61 2.09
N GLY A 78 1.12 0.96 1.50
CA GLY A 78 -0.24 1.50 1.52
C GLY A 78 -0.47 2.46 0.36
N ALA A 79 -0.99 3.66 0.64
CA ALA A 79 -1.57 4.54 -0.37
C ALA A 79 -1.54 6.03 0.02
N ASP A 80 -0.34 6.66 -0.01
CA ASP A 80 -0.02 8.02 -0.50
C ASP A 80 1.47 8.36 -0.26
N GLU A 81 1.98 9.46 -0.84
CA GLU A 81 3.39 9.89 -0.87
C GLU A 81 4.36 8.79 -1.36
N ALA A 82 3.86 7.96 -2.28
CA ALA A 82 4.53 6.73 -2.70
C ALA A 82 5.95 6.97 -3.21
N TYR A 83 6.23 8.11 -3.87
CA TYR A 83 7.57 8.42 -4.36
C TYR A 83 8.61 8.50 -3.23
N THR A 84 8.43 9.42 -2.28
CA THR A 84 9.42 9.71 -1.22
C THR A 84 9.57 8.50 -0.30
N ILE A 85 8.44 7.87 0.05
CA ILE A 85 8.41 6.71 0.93
C ILE A 85 9.02 5.48 0.24
N ALA A 86 8.68 5.19 -1.01
CA ALA A 86 9.27 4.06 -1.73
C ALA A 86 10.76 4.27 -1.97
N LYS A 87 11.19 5.50 -2.26
CA LYS A 87 12.61 5.85 -2.37
C LYS A 87 13.34 5.57 -1.06
N TYR A 88 12.79 5.98 0.10
CA TYR A 88 13.38 5.67 1.41
C TYR A 88 13.42 4.17 1.69
N ALA A 89 12.31 3.45 1.46
CA ALA A 89 12.25 2.00 1.67
C ALA A 89 13.27 1.24 0.81
N LYS A 90 13.42 1.63 -0.46
CA LYS A 90 14.31 0.95 -1.40
C LYS A 90 15.78 1.35 -1.22
N LYS A 91 16.07 2.64 -1.10
CA LYS A 91 17.44 3.18 -1.07
C LYS A 91 18.05 3.19 0.32
N THR A 92 17.25 3.41 1.37
CA THR A 92 17.73 3.49 2.75
C THR A 92 17.56 2.17 3.49
N LEU A 93 16.37 1.56 3.40
CA LEU A 93 16.07 0.33 4.16
C LEU A 93 16.43 -0.96 3.41
N GLY A 94 16.71 -0.89 2.11
CA GLY A 94 17.19 -2.01 1.31
C GLY A 94 16.11 -3.03 0.89
N PHE A 95 14.83 -2.66 0.89
CA PHE A 95 13.79 -3.49 0.30
C PHE A 95 13.99 -3.59 -1.22
N THR A 96 13.81 -4.77 -1.81
CA THR A 96 14.01 -4.99 -3.25
C THR A 96 12.83 -4.49 -4.08
N GLU A 97 11.61 -4.70 -3.60
CA GLU A 97 10.38 -4.17 -4.21
C GLU A 97 9.52 -3.47 -3.16
N VAL A 98 8.91 -2.35 -3.55
CA VAL A 98 7.94 -1.62 -2.73
C VAL A 98 6.58 -1.75 -3.42
N LEU A 99 5.59 -2.25 -2.69
CA LEU A 99 4.23 -2.43 -3.16
C LEU A 99 3.36 -1.27 -2.67
N ALA A 100 2.47 -0.76 -3.53
CA ALA A 100 1.47 0.24 -3.17
C ALA A 100 0.16 -0.03 -3.91
N TRP A 101 -0.95 0.43 -3.35
CA TRP A 101 -2.26 0.24 -4.00
C TRP A 101 -2.36 1.05 -5.29
N ASN A 102 -3.02 0.49 -6.31
CA ASN A 102 -3.11 1.11 -7.64
C ASN A 102 -3.89 2.42 -7.68
N ASP A 103 -4.81 2.64 -6.74
CA ASP A 103 -5.69 3.81 -6.68
C ASP A 103 -4.89 5.11 -6.64
N MET A 104 -3.65 5.06 -6.11
CA MET A 104 -2.76 6.21 -6.03
C MET A 104 -2.27 6.75 -7.36
N PHE A 105 -2.22 5.91 -8.39
CA PHE A 105 -1.65 6.28 -9.69
C PHE A 105 -2.72 6.38 -10.78
N GLY A 106 -3.98 6.10 -10.44
CA GLY A 106 -5.07 5.88 -11.39
C GLY A 106 -5.22 7.04 -12.37
N ASP A 107 -5.19 8.25 -11.85
CA ASP A 107 -5.41 9.49 -12.62
C ASP A 107 -4.12 10.22 -12.99
N ILE A 108 -2.95 9.64 -12.72
CA ILE A 108 -1.66 10.28 -13.02
C ILE A 108 -1.31 10.09 -14.50
N ASP A 109 -0.83 11.17 -15.11
CA ASP A 109 -0.31 11.16 -16.49
C ASP A 109 0.91 10.25 -16.62
N VAL A 110 0.96 9.50 -17.72
CA VAL A 110 2.02 8.51 -17.97
C VAL A 110 3.40 9.17 -18.12
N ASN A 111 3.48 10.39 -18.64
CA ASN A 111 4.75 11.11 -18.76
C ASN A 111 5.28 11.48 -17.38
N LEU A 112 4.40 11.87 -16.45
CA LEU A 112 4.79 12.16 -15.07
C LEU A 112 5.28 10.90 -14.36
N LEU A 113 4.58 9.77 -14.54
CA LEU A 113 5.03 8.48 -13.98
C LEU A 113 6.42 8.09 -14.49
N ASN A 114 6.70 8.33 -15.77
CA ASN A 114 7.99 8.07 -16.39
C ASN A 114 9.09 9.05 -15.97
N GLU A 115 8.77 10.34 -15.89
CA GLU A 115 9.69 11.40 -15.45
C GLU A 115 10.22 11.11 -14.04
N TYR A 116 9.32 10.74 -13.13
CA TYR A 116 9.67 10.38 -11.75
C TYR A 116 10.15 8.93 -11.60
N LYS A 117 10.25 8.18 -12.71
CA LYS A 117 10.69 6.78 -12.75
C LYS A 117 9.93 5.90 -11.76
N MET A 118 8.62 6.08 -11.69
CA MET A 118 7.77 5.40 -10.71
C MET A 118 7.84 3.87 -10.83
N GLY A 119 7.96 3.34 -12.06
CA GLY A 119 8.17 1.90 -12.29
C GLY A 119 9.49 1.33 -11.76
N GLU A 120 10.49 2.16 -11.47
CA GLU A 120 11.71 1.73 -10.79
C GLU A 120 11.56 1.71 -9.26
N LEU A 121 10.56 2.41 -8.72
CA LEU A 121 10.37 2.59 -7.28
C LEU A 121 9.28 1.70 -6.72
N VAL A 122 8.15 1.58 -7.42
CA VAL A 122 6.92 0.95 -6.93
C VAL A 122 6.41 -0.10 -7.91
N VAL A 123 5.90 -1.19 -7.36
CA VAL A 123 5.11 -2.19 -8.07
C VAL A 123 3.64 -2.01 -7.65
N PRO A 124 2.76 -1.52 -8.55
CA PRO A 124 1.34 -1.35 -8.24
C PRO A 124 0.67 -2.68 -7.93
N VAL A 125 -0.14 -2.70 -6.87
CA VAL A 125 -1.07 -3.78 -6.54
C VAL A 125 -2.46 -3.38 -7.00
N ILE A 126 -2.90 -3.95 -8.12
CA ILE A 126 -4.22 -3.75 -8.72
C ILE A 126 -5.27 -4.51 -7.89
N TRP A 127 -6.28 -3.79 -7.40
CA TRP A 127 -7.42 -4.36 -6.69
C TRP A 127 -8.71 -3.56 -6.97
N GLY A 128 -9.85 -4.03 -6.44
CA GLY A 128 -11.10 -3.28 -6.52
C GLY A 128 -12.13 -3.69 -5.46
N TYR A 129 -13.11 -2.81 -5.22
CA TYR A 129 -14.22 -2.98 -4.29
C TYR A 129 -15.41 -3.75 -4.89
N ALA A 130 -15.59 -3.68 -6.21
CA ALA A 130 -16.70 -4.33 -6.89
C ALA A 130 -16.46 -5.84 -7.08
N VAL A 131 -17.55 -6.59 -7.10
CA VAL A 131 -17.57 -8.02 -7.48
C VAL A 131 -17.11 -8.21 -8.92
N ASN A 132 -17.56 -7.31 -9.81
CA ASN A 132 -17.20 -7.27 -11.21
C ASN A 132 -16.52 -5.92 -11.47
N VAL A 133 -15.23 -5.97 -11.81
CA VAL A 133 -14.39 -4.80 -12.09
C VAL A 133 -14.19 -4.53 -13.59
N THR A 134 -14.80 -5.35 -14.45
CA THR A 134 -14.80 -5.18 -15.91
C THR A 134 -16.01 -4.37 -16.39
N LYS A 135 -16.82 -3.83 -15.47
CA LYS A 135 -17.86 -2.87 -15.81
C LYS A 135 -17.25 -1.65 -16.52
N PRO A 136 -17.94 -1.07 -17.53
CA PRO A 136 -17.52 0.17 -18.14
C PRO A 136 -17.22 1.23 -17.07
N ASP A 137 -16.12 1.95 -17.27
CA ASP A 137 -15.65 3.06 -16.43
C ASP A 137 -15.34 2.70 -14.96
N TYR A 138 -15.20 1.41 -14.62
CA TYR A 138 -14.83 1.02 -13.26
C TYR A 138 -13.39 1.43 -12.90
N PHE A 139 -12.43 1.09 -13.76
CA PHE A 139 -11.09 1.65 -13.70
C PHE A 139 -11.03 2.93 -14.54
N PRO A 140 -10.15 3.88 -14.20
CA PRO A 140 -9.92 5.06 -15.02
C PRO A 140 -9.65 4.69 -16.48
N LYS A 141 -10.12 5.52 -17.40
CA LYS A 141 -9.98 5.28 -18.83
C LYS A 141 -8.50 5.04 -19.19
N ASP A 142 -8.28 4.02 -20.01
CA ASP A 142 -6.96 3.59 -20.52
C ASP A 142 -5.91 3.34 -19.41
N MET A 143 -6.33 3.09 -18.15
CA MET A 143 -5.42 2.91 -17.01
C MET A 143 -4.39 1.81 -17.27
N PHE A 144 -4.81 0.64 -17.74
CA PHE A 144 -3.88 -0.48 -17.98
C PHE A 144 -2.91 -0.21 -19.14
N GLU A 145 -3.35 0.52 -20.17
CA GLU A 145 -2.47 0.91 -21.28
C GLU A 145 -1.46 1.97 -20.86
N ARG A 146 -1.86 2.94 -20.03
CA ARG A 146 -0.93 3.90 -19.41
C ARG A 146 0.04 3.19 -18.46
N TYR A 147 -0.47 2.30 -17.61
CA TYR A 147 0.36 1.61 -16.63
C TYR A 147 1.37 0.68 -17.30
N SER A 148 1.02 0.00 -18.39
CA SER A 148 1.97 -0.87 -19.11
C SER A 148 3.15 -0.10 -19.71
N GLN A 149 2.99 1.20 -19.97
CA GLN A 149 4.06 2.07 -20.45
C GLN A 149 5.00 2.56 -19.34
N ALA A 150 4.53 2.63 -18.09
CA ALA A 150 5.30 3.18 -16.96
C ALA A 150 5.80 2.12 -15.97
N PHE A 151 5.03 1.04 -15.78
CA PHE A 151 5.29 0.01 -14.78
C PHE A 151 5.67 -1.31 -15.48
N PRO A 152 6.94 -1.76 -15.37
CA PRO A 152 7.37 -3.02 -15.97
C PRO A 152 6.76 -4.25 -15.28
N LYS A 153 6.19 -4.07 -14.09
CA LYS A 153 5.57 -5.12 -13.28
C LYS A 153 4.36 -4.55 -12.54
N MET A 154 3.27 -5.31 -12.51
CA MET A 154 2.08 -5.08 -11.69
C MET A 154 1.65 -6.39 -11.04
N ILE A 155 1.00 -6.31 -9.88
CA ILE A 155 0.44 -7.47 -9.16
C ILE A 155 -1.07 -7.29 -9.09
N PHE A 156 -1.85 -8.33 -9.38
CA PHE A 156 -3.30 -8.32 -9.20
C PHE A 156 -3.66 -9.03 -7.89
N ALA A 157 -4.43 -8.40 -7.02
CA ALA A 157 -4.79 -8.93 -5.71
C ALA A 157 -6.22 -8.57 -5.32
N SER A 158 -6.87 -9.48 -4.59
CA SER A 158 -8.16 -9.22 -3.95
C SER A 158 -7.96 -8.72 -2.51
N ALA A 159 -8.73 -7.73 -2.10
CA ALA A 159 -8.67 -7.17 -0.75
C ALA A 159 -9.72 -7.82 0.17
N PHE A 160 -9.32 -8.82 0.96
CA PHE A 160 -10.20 -9.52 1.92
C PHE A 160 -10.23 -8.84 3.30
N LYS A 161 -10.46 -7.51 3.36
CA LYS A 161 -10.32 -6.70 4.59
C LYS A 161 -11.62 -6.48 5.39
N GLY A 162 -12.70 -7.20 5.08
CA GLY A 162 -14.01 -6.94 5.71
C GLY A 162 -14.55 -5.54 5.44
N ALA A 163 -14.05 -4.86 4.41
CA ALA A 163 -14.32 -3.46 4.09
C ALA A 163 -15.73 -3.20 3.53
N ASN A 164 -16.72 -4.05 3.86
CA ASN A 164 -18.11 -3.86 3.47
C ASN A 164 -18.94 -3.18 4.58
N GLY A 165 -18.31 -2.76 5.66
CA GLY A 165 -18.94 -1.99 6.75
C GLY A 165 -18.34 -2.31 8.12
N GLN A 166 -18.44 -1.37 9.05
CA GLN A 166 -17.88 -1.51 10.41
C GLN A 166 -18.48 -2.68 11.22
N ASN A 167 -19.61 -3.23 10.77
CA ASN A 167 -20.35 -4.30 11.44
C ASN A 167 -20.10 -5.71 10.85
N GLU A 168 -19.18 -5.87 9.89
CA GLU A 168 -18.87 -7.18 9.33
C GLU A 168 -18.07 -8.02 10.34
N PHE A 169 -18.64 -9.15 10.75
CA PHE A 169 -17.99 -10.08 11.68
C PHE A 169 -16.88 -10.90 11.01
N PHE A 170 -16.95 -11.12 9.69
CA PHE A 170 -16.00 -11.97 8.97
C PHE A 170 -15.92 -11.62 7.48
N CYS A 171 -14.81 -11.97 6.81
CA CYS A 171 -14.63 -11.66 5.39
C CYS A 171 -15.48 -12.58 4.48
N TYR A 172 -16.28 -12.00 3.59
CA TYR A 172 -17.03 -12.78 2.60
C TYR A 172 -16.15 -13.18 1.40
N ILE A 173 -15.38 -14.26 1.57
CA ILE A 173 -14.32 -14.70 0.64
C ILE A 173 -14.82 -14.82 -0.81
N ARG A 174 -16.00 -15.39 -1.05
CA ARG A 174 -16.53 -15.61 -2.41
C ARG A 174 -16.69 -14.31 -3.20
N ARG A 175 -17.08 -13.21 -2.54
CA ARG A 175 -17.22 -11.90 -3.18
C ARG A 175 -15.88 -11.38 -3.70
N TYR A 176 -14.85 -11.44 -2.87
CA TYR A 176 -13.53 -10.90 -3.21
C TYR A 176 -12.78 -11.81 -4.18
N LEU A 177 -13.03 -13.13 -4.17
CA LEU A 177 -12.50 -14.03 -5.20
C LEU A 177 -13.11 -13.74 -6.58
N ALA A 178 -14.40 -13.41 -6.64
CA ALA A 178 -15.07 -13.10 -7.90
C ALA A 178 -14.43 -11.91 -8.65
N ASN A 179 -13.84 -10.95 -7.93
CA ASN A 179 -13.09 -9.83 -8.50
C ASN A 179 -11.90 -10.29 -9.37
N GLN A 180 -11.23 -11.38 -8.98
CA GLN A 180 -10.12 -11.97 -9.74
C GLN A 180 -10.58 -12.85 -10.90
N GLN A 181 -11.86 -13.23 -10.93
CA GLN A 181 -12.44 -14.07 -11.97
C GLN A 181 -13.18 -13.26 -13.04
N SER A 182 -13.46 -11.98 -12.78
CA SER A 182 -14.25 -11.10 -13.63
C SER A 182 -13.47 -10.45 -14.76
#